data_AF-A0A3N9UZV6-F1
#
_entry.id   AF-A0A3N9UZV6-F1
#
_cell.length_a   1.000
_cell.length_b   1.000
_cell.length_c   1.000
_cell.angle_alpha   90.00
_cell.angle_beta   90.00
_cell.angle_gamma   90.00
#
_symmetry.space_group_name_H-M   'P 1'
#
loop_
_entity.id
_entity.type
_entity.pdbx_description
1 polymer ?
#
loop_
_entity_poly.entity_id
_entity_poly.type
_entity_poly.pdbx_seq_one_letter_code
_entity_poly.pdbx_strand_id
1 'polypeptide(L)'
;MPHNLVIVESPAKAKTIEKFLGPDYRVLASFGHVRALPSKQGSVDIEHDFTPKYAVLPESKKHIDAIKKELKGASRLLLATDPDREGEAIAWHLLAALGLDKKKQEIPIRRVVFHEITKDAIVHAVNNPRDIAIDLVDAQQARAVLDYLVGFNLSPFLWKKIRYGLSAGRVQSVALRLVCEREKEIRAFTEQEYWTIAAQLANGAGQGFTANLMEADGKKLGKFDIPDKEASERVLAALDACKSDPSCAYRVSKVTRSERKRTPSPPFTTSTLQQESARKLGFSAKKTMSTAQKLYEGINVGE
;
A
#
# COMPACT_ATOMS: atom_id res chain seq x y z
N MET A 1 13.00 -25.58 -31.86
CA MET A 1 12.18 -24.40 -31.49
C MET A 1 11.80 -24.56 -30.03
N PRO A 2 11.74 -23.48 -29.23
CA PRO A 2 11.34 -23.59 -27.82
C PRO A 2 9.97 -24.27 -27.74
N HIS A 3 9.90 -25.37 -26.99
CA HIS A 3 8.68 -26.19 -26.90
C HIS A 3 7.70 -25.67 -25.84
N ASN A 4 8.11 -24.77 -24.94
CA ASN A 4 7.27 -24.32 -23.83
C ASN A 4 7.02 -22.81 -23.90
N LEU A 5 5.75 -22.39 -23.85
CA LEU A 5 5.39 -20.97 -23.82
C LEU A 5 5.06 -20.54 -22.39
N VAL A 6 5.71 -19.48 -21.91
CA VAL A 6 5.45 -18.86 -20.59
C VAL A 6 4.93 -17.45 -20.79
N ILE A 7 3.83 -17.11 -20.13
CA ILE A 7 3.26 -15.75 -20.18
C ILE A 7 3.36 -15.09 -18.81
N VAL A 8 3.94 -13.89 -18.78
CA VAL A 8 4.09 -13.04 -17.59
C VAL A 8 3.42 -11.68 -17.82
N GLU A 9 3.28 -10.85 -16.79
CA GLU A 9 2.59 -9.56 -16.94
C GLU A 9 3.44 -8.48 -17.59
N SER A 10 4.75 -8.43 -17.29
CA SER A 10 5.61 -7.32 -17.68
C SER A 10 6.83 -7.77 -18.51
N PRO A 11 7.33 -6.91 -19.42
CA PRO A 11 8.50 -7.22 -20.24
C PRO A 11 9.78 -7.42 -19.44
N ALA A 12 9.93 -6.74 -18.30
CA ALA A 12 11.10 -6.89 -17.44
C ALA A 12 11.16 -8.31 -16.85
N LYS A 13 10.05 -8.78 -16.27
CA LYS A 13 9.90 -10.18 -15.81
C LYS A 13 10.18 -11.16 -16.93
N ALA A 14 9.67 -10.90 -18.15
CA ALA A 14 9.82 -11.81 -19.28
C ALA A 14 11.30 -12.05 -19.60
N LYS A 15 12.09 -10.97 -19.70
CA LYS A 15 13.54 -11.05 -19.97
C LYS A 15 14.30 -11.78 -18.86
N THR A 16 13.96 -11.52 -17.59
CA THR A 16 14.63 -12.14 -16.44
C THR A 16 14.31 -13.63 -16.36
N ILE A 17 13.05 -14.02 -16.52
CA ILE A 17 12.60 -15.41 -16.45
C ILE A 17 13.11 -16.24 -17.64
N GLU A 18 13.12 -15.68 -18.87
CA GLU A 18 13.64 -16.35 -20.06
C GLU A 18 15.12 -16.73 -19.88
N LYS A 19 15.93 -15.86 -19.24
CA LYS A 19 17.32 -16.16 -18.90
C LYS A 19 17.48 -17.32 -17.92
N PHE A 20 16.58 -17.45 -16.94
CA PHE A 20 16.67 -18.50 -15.93
C PHE A 20 16.19 -19.86 -16.45
N LEU A 21 15.16 -19.87 -17.30
CA LEU A 21 14.59 -21.09 -17.85
C LEU A 21 15.36 -21.66 -19.05
N GLY A 22 16.10 -20.81 -19.78
CA GLY A 22 16.95 -21.25 -20.88
C GLY A 22 16.20 -21.48 -22.20
N PRO A 23 16.87 -22.11 -23.20
CA PRO A 23 16.43 -22.10 -24.60
C PRO A 23 15.16 -22.92 -24.89
N ASP A 24 14.74 -23.79 -23.98
CA ASP A 24 13.52 -24.62 -24.13
C ASP A 24 12.23 -23.84 -23.89
N TYR A 25 12.33 -22.61 -23.38
CA TYR A 25 11.21 -21.77 -23.02
C TYR A 25 11.20 -20.48 -23.81
N ARG A 26 10.03 -20.13 -24.33
CA ARG A 26 9.73 -18.82 -24.88
C ARG A 26 8.92 -18.05 -23.86
N VAL A 27 9.38 -16.86 -23.46
CA VAL A 27 8.65 -16.04 -22.47
C VAL A 27 8.10 -14.77 -23.13
N LEU A 28 6.79 -14.56 -23.05
CA LEU A 28 6.11 -13.36 -23.55
C LEU A 28 5.42 -12.60 -22.43
N ALA A 29 5.21 -11.30 -22.64
CA ALA A 29 4.48 -10.44 -21.70
C ALA A 29 3.06 -10.13 -22.20
N SER A 30 2.08 -10.18 -21.30
CA SER A 30 0.69 -9.76 -21.56
C SER A 30 0.45 -8.26 -21.45
N PHE A 31 1.38 -7.54 -20.81
CA PHE A 31 1.28 -6.11 -20.46
C PHE A 31 0.13 -5.83 -19.48
N GLY A 32 -0.07 -6.72 -18.52
CA GLY A 32 -1.10 -6.63 -17.48
C GLY A 32 -2.44 -7.23 -17.93
N HIS A 33 -3.53 -6.56 -17.57
CA HIS A 33 -4.90 -6.95 -17.93
C HIS A 33 -5.10 -6.91 -19.45
N VAL A 34 -5.72 -7.95 -20.00
CA VAL A 34 -6.01 -8.07 -21.45
C VAL A 34 -7.50 -7.90 -21.79
N ARG A 35 -8.35 -7.96 -20.78
CA ARG A 35 -9.79 -7.76 -20.85
C ARG A 35 -10.22 -6.84 -19.72
N ALA A 36 -11.26 -6.06 -19.94
CA ALA A 36 -11.85 -5.20 -18.92
C ALA A 36 -13.37 -5.10 -19.11
N LEU A 37 -14.07 -4.67 -18.06
CA LEU A 37 -15.46 -4.25 -18.16
C LEU A 37 -15.50 -2.96 -19.00
N PRO A 38 -16.25 -2.91 -20.12
CA PRO A 38 -16.42 -1.69 -20.88
C PRO A 38 -17.00 -0.56 -20.03
N SER A 39 -16.53 0.68 -20.26
CA SER A 39 -17.05 1.87 -19.57
C SER A 39 -18.40 2.33 -20.12
N LYS A 40 -19.37 1.42 -20.24
CA LYS A 40 -20.73 1.67 -20.72
C LYS A 40 -21.74 0.91 -19.88
N GLN A 41 -22.99 1.35 -19.91
CA GLN A 41 -24.10 0.73 -19.19
C GLN A 41 -24.32 -0.72 -19.65
N GLY A 42 -24.70 -1.58 -18.71
CA GLY A 42 -25.01 -2.98 -19.00
C GLY A 42 -23.78 -3.88 -19.17
N SER A 43 -22.60 -3.44 -18.75
CA SER A 43 -21.39 -4.28 -18.74
C SER A 43 -21.40 -5.34 -17.64
N VAL A 44 -22.33 -5.22 -16.68
CA VAL A 44 -22.69 -6.24 -15.70
C VAL A 44 -24.18 -6.52 -15.86
N ASP A 45 -24.52 -7.79 -16.04
CA ASP A 45 -25.90 -8.26 -16.16
C ASP A 45 -26.49 -8.58 -14.80
N ILE A 46 -27.19 -7.63 -14.18
CA ILE A 46 -27.71 -7.76 -12.80
C ILE A 46 -28.87 -8.77 -12.74
N GLU A 47 -29.58 -9.00 -13.85
CA GLU A 47 -30.71 -9.92 -13.92
C GLU A 47 -30.27 -11.38 -14.05
N HIS A 48 -29.05 -11.62 -14.56
CA HIS A 48 -28.50 -12.96 -14.80
C HIS A 48 -27.21 -13.15 -13.98
N ASP A 49 -27.35 -13.29 -12.66
CA ASP A 49 -26.27 -13.61 -11.72
C ASP A 49 -25.04 -12.69 -11.80
N PHE A 50 -25.26 -11.39 -12.04
CA PHE A 50 -24.19 -10.39 -12.17
C PHE A 50 -23.17 -10.70 -13.27
N THR A 51 -23.58 -11.41 -14.32
CA THR A 51 -22.67 -11.88 -15.37
C THR A 51 -21.89 -10.72 -16.02
N PRO A 52 -20.55 -10.68 -15.91
CA PRO A 52 -19.73 -9.61 -16.47
C PRO A 52 -19.51 -9.78 -17.98
N LYS A 53 -19.73 -8.71 -18.75
CA LYS A 53 -19.53 -8.64 -20.21
C LYS A 53 -18.18 -8.02 -20.53
N TYR A 54 -17.12 -8.78 -20.30
CA TYR A 54 -15.75 -8.35 -20.59
C TYR A 54 -15.47 -8.19 -22.09
N ALA A 55 -14.71 -7.15 -22.45
CA ALA A 55 -14.17 -6.96 -23.80
C ALA A 55 -12.64 -6.99 -23.78
N VAL A 56 -12.05 -7.45 -24.88
CA VAL A 56 -10.59 -7.34 -25.10
C VAL A 56 -10.21 -5.87 -25.24
N LEU A 57 -9.19 -5.46 -24.51
CA LEU A 57 -8.67 -4.10 -24.56
C LEU A 57 -8.00 -3.83 -25.94
N PRO A 58 -8.29 -2.69 -26.60
CA PRO A 58 -7.69 -2.36 -27.89
C PRO A 58 -6.16 -2.44 -27.92
N GLU A 59 -5.51 -1.95 -26.85
CA GLU A 59 -4.06 -1.97 -26.66
C GLU A 59 -3.49 -3.38 -26.53
N SER A 60 -4.26 -4.34 -26.01
CA SER A 60 -3.82 -5.71 -25.79
C SER A 60 -3.90 -6.58 -27.04
N LYS A 61 -4.59 -6.15 -28.11
CA LYS A 61 -4.78 -6.96 -29.34
C LYS A 61 -3.46 -7.43 -29.95
N LYS A 62 -2.50 -6.53 -30.14
CA LYS A 62 -1.18 -6.86 -30.70
C LYS A 62 -0.45 -7.92 -29.88
N HIS A 63 -0.56 -7.85 -28.56
CA HIS A 63 0.07 -8.80 -27.64
C HIS A 63 -0.62 -10.15 -27.68
N ILE A 64 -1.95 -10.18 -27.69
CA ILE A 64 -2.74 -11.41 -27.84
C ILE A 64 -2.41 -12.10 -29.16
N ASP A 65 -2.30 -11.38 -30.27
CA ASP A 65 -1.98 -11.95 -31.58
C ASP A 65 -0.57 -12.55 -31.61
N ALA A 66 0.41 -11.89 -30.97
CA ALA A 66 1.76 -12.43 -30.81
C ALA A 66 1.75 -13.73 -29.97
N ILE A 67 1.00 -13.75 -28.87
CA ILE A 67 0.85 -14.95 -28.03
C ILE A 67 0.18 -16.09 -28.81
N LYS A 68 -0.90 -15.81 -29.56
CA LYS A 68 -1.58 -16.81 -30.42
C LYS A 68 -0.65 -17.38 -31.48
N LYS A 69 0.25 -16.56 -32.04
CA LYS A 69 1.23 -17.02 -33.03
C LYS A 69 2.20 -18.03 -32.44
N GLU A 70 2.80 -17.72 -31.28
CA GLU A 70 3.73 -18.63 -30.60
C GLU A 70 3.01 -19.88 -30.07
N LEU A 71 1.77 -19.74 -29.61
CA LEU A 71 0.97 -20.85 -29.07
C LEU A 71 0.80 -22.00 -30.07
N LYS A 72 0.73 -21.73 -31.38
CA LYS A 72 0.58 -22.77 -32.42
C LYS A 72 1.73 -23.77 -32.48
N GLY A 73 2.93 -23.39 -32.02
CA GLY A 73 4.12 -24.24 -32.00
C GLY A 73 4.48 -24.74 -30.60
N ALA A 74 3.75 -24.33 -29.57
CA ALA A 74 4.04 -24.68 -28.18
C ALA A 74 3.49 -26.06 -27.82
N SER A 75 4.23 -26.81 -27.01
CA SER A 75 3.81 -28.10 -26.43
C SER A 75 3.10 -27.95 -25.10
N ARG A 76 3.30 -26.84 -24.38
CA ARG A 76 2.53 -26.46 -23.18
C ARG A 76 2.53 -24.95 -22.98
N LEU A 77 1.52 -24.45 -22.26
CA LEU A 77 1.37 -23.06 -21.85
C LEU A 77 1.48 -22.93 -20.32
N LEU A 78 2.38 -22.07 -19.86
CA LEU A 78 2.56 -21.74 -18.44
C LEU A 78 2.15 -20.28 -18.18
N LEU A 79 1.24 -20.08 -17.23
CA LEU A 79 0.76 -18.77 -16.80
C LEU A 79 1.53 -18.35 -15.54
N ALA A 80 2.42 -17.39 -15.68
CA ALA A 80 3.37 -16.93 -14.67
C ALA A 80 3.10 -15.47 -14.25
N THR A 81 1.82 -15.14 -14.03
CA THR A 81 1.35 -13.88 -13.46
C THR A 81 1.63 -13.81 -11.95
N ASP A 82 1.45 -12.63 -11.33
CA ASP A 82 1.79 -12.43 -9.91
C ASP A 82 0.95 -13.32 -8.96
N PRO A 83 1.49 -13.66 -7.77
CA PRO A 83 0.90 -14.64 -6.86
C PRO A 83 -0.25 -14.06 -6.00
N ASP A 84 -1.10 -13.23 -6.60
CA ASP A 84 -2.26 -12.63 -5.96
C ASP A 84 -3.53 -12.81 -6.80
N ARG A 85 -4.66 -12.31 -6.29
CA ARG A 85 -5.95 -12.40 -7.00
C ARG A 85 -5.99 -11.63 -8.33
N GLU A 86 -5.21 -10.54 -8.46
CA GLU A 86 -5.15 -9.77 -9.70
C GLU A 86 -4.40 -10.56 -10.77
N GLY A 87 -3.25 -11.13 -10.43
CA GLY A 87 -2.49 -12.02 -11.29
C GLY A 87 -3.29 -13.26 -11.68
N GLU A 88 -4.08 -13.83 -10.77
CA GLU A 88 -4.96 -14.95 -11.08
C GLU A 88 -6.07 -14.57 -12.08
N ALA A 89 -6.69 -13.40 -11.91
CA ALA A 89 -7.68 -12.89 -12.84
C ALA A 89 -7.07 -12.56 -14.23
N ILE A 90 -5.84 -12.04 -14.29
CA ILE A 90 -5.12 -11.82 -15.56
C ILE A 90 -4.91 -13.14 -16.29
N ALA A 91 -4.46 -14.18 -15.57
CA ALA A 91 -4.27 -15.52 -16.13
C ALA A 91 -5.59 -16.08 -16.71
N TRP A 92 -6.68 -15.96 -15.95
CA TRP A 92 -8.01 -16.38 -16.40
C TRP A 92 -8.51 -15.59 -17.62
N HIS A 93 -8.37 -14.27 -17.59
CA HIS A 93 -8.74 -13.41 -18.71
C HIS A 93 -7.95 -13.70 -19.98
N LEU A 94 -6.66 -14.03 -19.84
CA LEU A 94 -5.80 -14.42 -20.95
C LEU A 94 -6.30 -15.69 -21.63
N LEU A 95 -6.67 -16.72 -20.87
CA LEU A 95 -7.21 -17.96 -21.45
C LEU A 95 -8.46 -17.69 -22.29
N ALA A 96 -9.39 -16.90 -21.76
CA ALA A 96 -10.58 -16.52 -22.50
C ALA A 96 -10.28 -15.63 -23.72
N ALA A 97 -9.33 -14.71 -23.64
CA ALA A 97 -8.91 -13.89 -24.79
C ALA A 97 -8.22 -14.72 -25.91
N LEU A 98 -7.54 -15.80 -25.52
CA LEU A 98 -6.93 -16.76 -26.42
C LEU A 98 -7.95 -17.78 -26.97
N GLY A 99 -9.16 -17.85 -26.41
CA GLY A 99 -10.20 -18.82 -26.78
C GLY A 99 -9.93 -20.24 -26.27
N LEU A 100 -9.19 -20.35 -25.17
CA LEU A 100 -8.78 -21.60 -24.52
C LEU A 100 -9.66 -21.95 -23.29
N ASP A 101 -10.70 -21.15 -23.03
CA ASP A 101 -11.64 -21.30 -21.92
C ASP A 101 -12.78 -22.28 -22.21
N LYS A 102 -13.12 -22.51 -23.49
CA LYS A 102 -14.32 -23.28 -23.90
C LYS A 102 -14.05 -24.45 -24.85
N LYS A 103 -12.81 -24.66 -25.28
CA LYS A 103 -12.45 -25.72 -26.23
C LYS A 103 -11.63 -26.81 -25.54
N LYS A 104 -11.72 -28.04 -26.06
CA LYS A 104 -10.79 -29.12 -25.69
C LYS A 104 -9.38 -28.61 -25.95
N GLN A 105 -8.60 -28.48 -24.88
CA GLN A 105 -7.26 -27.90 -24.96
C GLN A 105 -6.36 -28.85 -25.73
N GLU A 106 -5.73 -28.35 -26.80
CA GLU A 106 -4.78 -29.13 -27.61
C GLU A 106 -3.44 -29.32 -26.89
N ILE A 107 -3.14 -28.43 -25.92
CA ILE A 107 -1.89 -28.45 -25.14
C ILE A 107 -2.18 -28.30 -23.64
N PRO A 108 -1.34 -28.84 -22.74
CA PRO A 108 -1.46 -28.63 -21.31
C PRO A 108 -1.29 -27.15 -20.94
N ILE A 109 -2.18 -26.65 -20.09
CA ILE A 109 -2.17 -25.29 -19.55
C ILE A 109 -2.00 -25.37 -18.04
N ARG A 110 -0.99 -24.68 -17.48
CA ARG A 110 -0.76 -24.69 -16.02
C ARG A 110 -0.39 -23.31 -15.49
N ARG A 111 -0.68 -23.06 -14.22
CA ARG A 111 -0.37 -21.84 -13.46
C ARG A 111 0.90 -22.04 -12.64
N VAL A 112 1.85 -21.11 -12.77
CA VAL A 112 3.15 -21.11 -12.09
C VAL A 112 3.22 -19.94 -11.13
N VAL A 113 3.44 -20.21 -9.84
CA VAL A 113 3.40 -19.20 -8.77
C VAL A 113 4.76 -19.11 -8.09
N PHE A 114 5.27 -17.89 -7.92
CA PHE A 114 6.51 -17.59 -7.22
C PHE A 114 6.38 -16.24 -6.49
N HIS A 115 7.14 -16.06 -5.42
CA HIS A 115 7.15 -14.84 -4.61
C HIS A 115 8.44 -14.03 -4.76
N GLU A 116 9.42 -14.58 -5.48
CA GLU A 116 10.69 -13.95 -5.79
C GLU A 116 11.17 -14.41 -7.18
N ILE A 117 11.94 -13.56 -7.86
CA ILE A 117 12.44 -13.83 -9.21
C ILE A 117 13.92 -14.23 -9.11
N THR A 118 14.17 -15.41 -8.56
CA THR A 118 15.49 -16.05 -8.51
C THR A 118 15.49 -17.30 -9.38
N LYS A 119 16.67 -17.74 -9.84
CA LYS A 119 16.78 -18.93 -10.72
C LYS A 119 16.13 -20.15 -10.07
N ASP A 120 16.44 -20.41 -8.81
CA ASP A 120 15.95 -21.60 -8.09
C ASP A 120 14.45 -21.54 -7.86
N ALA A 121 13.91 -20.38 -7.45
CA ALA A 121 12.47 -20.22 -7.24
C ALA A 121 11.68 -20.39 -8.55
N ILE A 122 12.18 -19.85 -9.67
CA ILE A 122 11.52 -19.96 -10.98
C ILE A 122 11.55 -21.40 -11.50
N VAL A 123 12.69 -22.09 -11.42
CA VAL A 123 12.81 -23.49 -11.83
C VAL A 123 11.90 -24.37 -10.97
N HIS A 124 11.90 -24.17 -9.65
CA HIS A 124 11.03 -24.89 -8.73
C HIS A 124 9.55 -24.68 -9.06
N ALA A 125 9.13 -23.43 -9.32
CA ALA A 125 7.75 -23.09 -9.64
C ALA A 125 7.28 -23.71 -10.96
N VAL A 126 8.14 -23.74 -11.98
CA VAL A 126 7.84 -24.38 -13.29
C VAL A 126 7.72 -25.90 -13.17
N ASN A 127 8.48 -26.52 -12.27
CA ASN A 127 8.41 -27.96 -12.01
C ASN A 127 7.22 -28.37 -11.14
N ASN A 128 6.63 -27.44 -10.38
CA ASN A 128 5.49 -27.69 -9.50
C ASN A 128 4.29 -26.79 -9.83
N PRO A 129 3.74 -26.86 -11.06
CA PRO A 129 2.68 -25.96 -11.46
C PRO A 129 1.32 -26.46 -10.98
N ARG A 130 0.41 -25.52 -10.67
CA ARG A 130 -0.97 -25.80 -10.24
C ARG A 130 -1.98 -25.41 -11.32
N ASP A 131 -3.25 -25.67 -11.06
CA ASP A 131 -4.35 -25.14 -11.87
C ASP A 131 -4.74 -23.72 -11.41
N ILE A 132 -5.53 -23.03 -12.21
CA ILE A 132 -6.05 -21.70 -11.83
C ILE A 132 -7.00 -21.86 -10.63
N ALA A 133 -6.78 -21.01 -9.62
CA ALA A 133 -7.58 -20.90 -8.42
C ALA A 133 -8.83 -20.05 -8.72
N ILE A 134 -9.94 -20.72 -9.06
CA ILE A 134 -11.19 -20.06 -9.46
C ILE A 134 -11.76 -19.20 -8.32
N ASP A 135 -11.56 -19.60 -7.07
CA ASP A 135 -11.92 -18.82 -5.88
C ASP A 135 -11.23 -17.45 -5.84
N LEU A 136 -9.95 -17.37 -6.22
CA LEU A 136 -9.23 -16.09 -6.31
C LEU A 136 -9.72 -15.25 -7.49
N VAL A 137 -10.04 -15.89 -8.61
CA VAL A 137 -10.63 -15.22 -9.78
C VAL A 137 -11.99 -14.63 -9.39
N ASP A 138 -12.86 -15.41 -8.78
CA ASP A 138 -14.20 -14.98 -8.35
C ASP A 138 -14.13 -13.86 -7.32
N ALA A 139 -13.17 -13.92 -6.39
CA ALA A 139 -12.94 -12.82 -5.44
C ALA A 139 -12.51 -11.51 -6.15
N GLN A 140 -11.71 -11.60 -7.22
CA GLN A 140 -11.33 -10.44 -8.02
C GLN A 140 -12.51 -9.93 -8.86
N GLN A 141 -13.27 -10.83 -9.50
CA GLN A 141 -14.46 -10.49 -10.29
C GLN A 141 -15.52 -9.83 -9.42
N ALA A 142 -15.83 -10.38 -8.24
CA ALA A 142 -16.78 -9.80 -7.30
C ALA A 142 -16.40 -8.37 -6.92
N ARG A 143 -15.10 -8.12 -6.67
CA ARG A 143 -14.58 -6.76 -6.42
C ARG A 143 -14.78 -5.85 -7.63
N ALA A 144 -14.42 -6.29 -8.83
CA ALA A 144 -14.54 -5.50 -10.06
C ALA A 144 -15.99 -5.14 -10.38
N VAL A 145 -16.90 -6.11 -10.24
CA VAL A 145 -18.35 -5.93 -10.41
C VAL A 145 -18.89 -4.95 -9.37
N LEU A 146 -18.55 -5.11 -8.09
CA LEU A 146 -18.98 -4.19 -7.04
C LEU A 146 -18.51 -2.75 -7.29
N ASP A 147 -17.24 -2.58 -7.63
CA ASP A 147 -16.67 -1.26 -7.90
C ASP A 147 -17.30 -0.63 -9.16
N TYR A 148 -17.60 -1.42 -10.20
CA TYR A 148 -18.34 -0.99 -11.38
C TYR A 148 -19.76 -0.53 -11.02
N LEU A 149 -20.52 -1.32 -10.26
CA LEU A 149 -21.90 -0.99 -9.87
C LEU A 149 -21.95 0.29 -9.04
N VAL A 150 -21.06 0.46 -8.07
CA VAL A 150 -20.98 1.70 -7.28
C VAL A 150 -20.62 2.89 -8.16
N GLY A 151 -19.57 2.78 -8.98
CA GLY A 151 -19.12 3.87 -9.83
C GLY A 151 -20.19 4.28 -10.85
N PHE A 152 -20.77 3.32 -11.55
CA PHE A 152 -21.71 3.56 -12.64
C PHE A 152 -23.07 4.07 -12.14
N ASN A 153 -23.56 3.57 -11.00
CA ASN A 153 -24.85 4.01 -10.46
C ASN A 153 -24.75 5.34 -9.71
N LEU A 154 -23.66 5.56 -8.96
CA LEU A 154 -23.57 6.72 -8.06
C LEU A 154 -22.94 7.96 -8.73
N SER A 155 -22.05 7.81 -9.71
CA SER A 155 -21.45 8.97 -10.39
C SER A 155 -22.48 9.86 -11.11
N PRO A 156 -23.46 9.33 -11.88
CA PRO A 156 -24.51 10.15 -12.48
C PRO A 156 -25.35 10.92 -11.46
N PHE A 157 -25.56 10.34 -10.27
CA PHE A 157 -26.24 11.02 -9.17
C PHE A 157 -25.41 12.21 -8.66
N LEU A 158 -24.10 12.03 -8.46
CA LEU A 158 -23.19 13.11 -8.08
C LEU A 158 -23.15 14.24 -9.13
N TRP A 159 -23.24 13.90 -10.42
CA TRP A 159 -23.30 14.91 -11.48
C TRP A 159 -24.54 15.79 -11.39
N LYS A 160 -25.69 15.18 -11.09
CA LYS A 160 -26.97 15.88 -10.94
C LYS A 160 -27.03 16.73 -9.66
N LYS A 161 -26.38 16.29 -8.58
CA LYS A 161 -26.52 16.91 -7.25
C LYS A 161 -25.37 17.84 -6.84
N ILE A 162 -24.19 17.66 -7.42
CA ILE A 162 -22.98 18.40 -7.00
C ILE A 162 -22.33 19.07 -8.21
N ARG A 163 -21.70 18.29 -9.09
CA ARG A 163 -20.97 18.82 -10.25
C ARG A 163 -20.74 17.72 -11.28
N TYR A 164 -20.94 18.05 -12.56
CA TYR A 164 -20.60 17.16 -13.66
C TYR A 164 -19.11 16.76 -13.66
N GLY A 165 -18.84 15.48 -13.96
CA GLY A 165 -17.49 14.92 -14.04
C GLY A 165 -16.92 14.38 -12.73
N LEU A 166 -17.68 14.40 -11.62
CA LEU A 166 -17.28 13.76 -10.37
C LEU A 166 -17.40 12.23 -10.46
N SER A 167 -16.43 11.50 -9.92
CA SER A 167 -16.50 10.04 -9.80
C SER A 167 -16.89 9.64 -8.38
N ALA A 168 -17.76 8.62 -8.29
CA ALA A 168 -18.00 7.92 -7.05
C ALA A 168 -17.09 6.67 -6.98
N GLY A 169 -16.50 6.43 -5.82
CA GLY A 169 -15.64 5.27 -5.62
C GLY A 169 -15.81 4.71 -4.23
N ARG A 170 -16.19 3.43 -4.13
CA ARG A 170 -16.52 2.77 -2.85
C ARG A 170 -15.47 2.99 -1.76
N VAL A 171 -14.19 2.82 -2.09
CA VAL A 171 -13.07 3.00 -1.15
C VAL A 171 -12.58 4.45 -1.12
N GLN A 172 -12.56 5.13 -2.27
CA GLN A 172 -12.06 6.50 -2.39
C GLN A 172 -12.89 7.49 -1.57
N SER A 173 -14.22 7.35 -1.57
CA SER A 173 -15.12 8.21 -0.81
C SER A 173 -14.93 8.04 0.70
N VAL A 174 -14.62 6.84 1.19
CA VAL A 174 -14.31 6.61 2.61
C VAL A 174 -12.96 7.23 2.99
N ALA A 175 -11.94 7.08 2.15
CA ALA A 175 -10.65 7.73 2.38
C ALA A 175 -10.77 9.26 2.42
N LEU A 176 -11.55 9.85 1.49
CA LEU A 176 -11.84 11.28 1.48
C LEU A 176 -12.60 11.71 2.74
N ARG A 177 -13.57 10.89 3.20
CA ARG A 177 -14.31 11.15 4.43
C ARG A 177 -13.38 11.29 5.64
N LEU A 178 -12.38 10.42 5.81
CA LEU A 178 -11.41 10.50 6.91
C LEU A 178 -10.65 11.84 6.89
N VAL A 179 -10.27 12.32 5.71
CA VAL A 179 -9.60 13.62 5.56
C VAL A 179 -10.55 14.76 5.93
N CYS A 180 -11.79 14.72 5.44
CA CYS A 180 -12.79 15.73 5.76
C CYS A 180 -13.17 15.76 7.24
N GLU A 181 -13.23 14.61 7.92
CA GLU A 181 -13.48 14.52 9.36
C GLU A 181 -12.33 15.14 10.16
N ARG A 182 -11.07 14.82 9.81
CA ARG A 182 -9.90 15.46 10.42
C ARG A 182 -9.89 16.98 10.21
N GLU A 183 -10.23 17.44 9.01
CA GLU A 183 -10.32 18.88 8.71
C GLU A 183 -11.42 19.57 9.55
N LYS A 184 -12.55 18.90 9.78
CA LYS A 184 -13.61 19.41 10.67
C LYS A 184 -13.13 19.48 12.12
N GLU A 185 -12.40 18.47 12.60
CA GLU A 185 -11.78 18.48 13.94
C GLU A 185 -10.84 19.67 14.09
N ILE A 186 -9.98 19.94 13.09
CA ILE A 186 -9.04 21.07 13.10
C ILE A 186 -9.79 22.40 13.13
N ARG A 187 -10.86 22.57 12.33
CA ARG A 187 -11.64 23.82 12.30
C ARG A 187 -12.48 24.04 13.56
N ALA A 188 -12.93 22.96 14.20
CA ALA A 188 -13.67 23.02 15.45
C ALA A 188 -12.76 23.16 16.68
N PHE A 189 -11.44 23.01 16.50
CA PHE A 189 -10.48 23.14 17.59
C PHE A 189 -10.47 24.56 18.13
N THR A 190 -10.81 24.71 19.41
CA THR A 190 -10.69 25.99 20.12
C THR A 190 -9.37 25.99 20.85
N GLU A 191 -8.46 26.86 20.44
CA GLU A 191 -7.16 27.01 21.08
C GLU A 191 -7.34 27.45 22.54
N GLN A 192 -6.53 26.88 23.43
CA GLN A 192 -6.48 27.23 24.84
C GLN A 192 -5.05 27.57 25.19
N GLU A 193 -4.86 28.79 25.69
CA GLU A 193 -3.59 29.24 26.23
C GLU A 193 -3.24 28.43 27.48
N TYR A 194 -1.95 28.11 27.61
CA TYR A 194 -1.37 27.58 28.84
C TYR A 194 0.12 27.85 28.84
N TRP A 195 0.68 27.95 30.03
CA TRP A 195 2.08 28.26 30.26
C TRP A 195 2.77 27.10 30.98
N THR A 196 4.06 26.95 30.71
CA THR A 196 4.94 26.03 31.42
C THR A 196 6.10 26.81 32.00
N ILE A 197 6.43 26.57 33.27
CA ILE A 197 7.58 27.21 33.91
C ILE A 197 8.75 26.24 33.92
N ALA A 198 9.89 26.69 33.40
CA ALA A 198 11.12 25.93 33.33
C ALA A 198 12.24 26.65 34.09
N ALA A 199 13.06 25.88 34.82
CA ALA A 199 14.26 26.34 35.51
C ALA A 199 15.51 25.78 34.83
N GLN A 200 16.51 26.63 34.64
CA GLN A 200 17.87 26.21 34.27
C GLN A 200 18.65 25.93 35.54
N LEU A 201 19.05 24.68 35.73
CA LEU A 201 19.72 24.19 36.93
C LEU A 201 21.08 23.58 36.57
N ALA A 202 21.97 23.48 37.54
CA ALA A 202 23.21 22.72 37.39
C ALA A 202 23.34 21.71 38.54
N ASN A 203 23.91 20.54 38.26
CA ASN A 203 24.26 19.60 39.32
C ASN A 203 25.53 20.05 40.07
N GLY A 204 25.91 19.32 41.11
CA GLY A 204 27.13 19.63 41.90
C GLY A 204 28.44 19.58 41.10
N ALA A 205 28.44 19.02 39.88
CA ALA A 205 29.57 19.00 38.97
C ALA A 205 29.50 20.13 37.91
N GLY A 206 28.55 21.06 38.03
CA GLY A 206 28.36 22.17 37.09
C GLY A 206 27.69 21.80 35.76
N GLN A 207 27.15 20.57 35.62
CA GLN A 207 26.45 20.16 34.40
C GLN A 207 25.02 20.71 34.40
N GLY A 208 24.71 21.53 33.39
CA GLY A 208 23.42 22.19 33.23
C GLY A 208 22.31 21.25 32.75
N PHE A 209 21.08 21.49 33.22
CA PHE A 209 19.87 20.82 32.74
C PHE A 209 18.62 21.70 32.96
N THR A 210 17.60 21.49 32.12
CA THR A 210 16.29 22.14 32.27
C THR A 210 15.35 21.27 33.11
N ALA A 211 14.71 21.86 34.11
CA ALA A 211 13.63 21.23 34.88
C ALA A 211 12.31 22.00 34.68
N ASN A 212 11.21 21.28 34.45
CA ASN A 212 9.89 21.90 34.37
C ASN A 212 9.17 21.79 35.72
N LEU A 213 8.44 22.83 36.10
CA LEU A 213 7.57 22.81 37.27
C LEU A 213 6.46 21.77 37.06
N MET A 214 6.34 20.83 38.00
CA MET A 214 5.34 19.75 37.95
C MET A 214 4.30 19.82 39.07
N GLU A 215 4.60 20.55 40.13
CA GLU A 215 3.78 20.61 41.35
C GLU A 215 3.98 21.98 42.01
N ALA A 216 2.90 22.57 42.51
CA ALA A 216 2.91 23.79 43.32
C ALA A 216 1.91 23.62 44.47
N ASP A 217 2.27 24.08 45.67
CA ASP A 217 1.44 24.00 46.88
C ASP A 217 0.89 22.58 47.18
N GLY A 218 1.71 21.55 46.93
CA GLY A 218 1.32 20.15 47.13
C GLY A 218 0.33 19.61 46.09
N LYS A 219 -0.01 20.39 45.06
CA LYS A 219 -0.90 20.00 43.97
C LYS A 219 -0.12 19.82 42.68
N LYS A 220 -0.18 18.60 42.13
CA LYS A 220 0.40 18.29 40.83
C LYS A 220 -0.29 19.13 39.75
N LEU A 221 0.50 19.85 38.97
CA LEU A 221 0.01 20.70 37.89
C LEU A 221 -0.36 19.85 36.67
N GLY A 222 -1.59 20.02 36.21
CA GLY A 222 -2.05 19.61 34.90
C GLY A 222 -1.64 20.59 33.81
N LYS A 223 -1.95 20.25 32.56
CA LYS A 223 -1.53 21.03 31.37
C LYS A 223 -2.05 22.49 31.40
N PHE A 224 -3.23 22.74 31.96
CA PHE A 224 -3.90 24.04 31.92
C PHE A 224 -3.96 24.76 33.28
N ASP A 225 -3.22 24.28 34.29
CA ASP A 225 -3.25 24.89 35.63
C ASP A 225 -2.51 26.24 35.69
N ILE A 226 -1.71 26.58 34.65
CA ILE A 226 -1.17 27.92 34.43
C ILE A 226 -1.80 28.45 33.12
N PRO A 227 -3.02 29.00 33.17
CA PRO A 227 -3.80 29.27 31.96
C PRO A 227 -3.31 30.49 31.16
N ASP A 228 -2.64 31.43 31.82
CA ASP A 228 -2.29 32.73 31.24
C ASP A 228 -0.98 33.29 31.83
N LYS A 229 -0.56 34.41 31.26
CA LYS A 229 0.64 35.14 31.67
C LYS A 229 0.59 35.56 33.15
N GLU A 230 -0.55 36.03 33.65
CA GLU A 230 -0.68 36.51 35.02
C GLU A 230 -0.49 35.37 36.04
N ALA A 231 -1.07 34.20 35.76
CA ALA A 231 -0.86 32.99 36.55
C ALA A 231 0.62 32.57 36.53
N SER A 232 1.27 32.63 35.38
CA SER A 232 2.71 32.34 35.26
C SER A 232 3.55 33.33 36.09
N GLU A 233 3.25 34.62 36.02
CA GLU A 233 3.96 35.67 36.76
C GLU A 233 3.77 35.53 38.28
N ARG A 234 2.57 35.13 38.74
CA ARG A 234 2.34 34.83 40.16
C ARG A 234 3.23 33.69 40.67
N VAL A 235 3.33 32.61 39.89
CA VAL A 235 4.18 31.47 40.27
C VAL A 235 5.66 31.86 40.25
N LEU A 236 6.10 32.62 39.24
CA LEU A 236 7.47 33.14 39.17
C LEU A 236 7.79 34.05 40.36
N ALA A 237 6.89 34.97 40.72
CA ALA A 237 7.06 35.86 41.86
C ALA A 237 7.18 35.08 43.18
N ALA A 238 6.40 34.02 43.36
CA ALA A 238 6.50 33.14 44.53
C ALA A 238 7.86 32.42 44.58
N LEU A 239 8.36 31.92 43.44
CA LEU A 239 9.68 31.29 43.34
C LEU A 239 10.81 32.30 43.57
N ASP A 240 10.70 33.51 43.02
CA ASP A 240 11.68 34.60 43.15
C ASP A 240 11.76 35.12 44.59
N ALA A 241 10.62 35.27 45.27
CA ALA A 241 10.58 35.65 46.68
C ALA A 241 11.32 34.63 47.58
N CYS A 242 11.31 33.35 47.19
CA CYS A 242 12.03 32.29 47.88
C CYS A 242 13.55 32.33 47.60
N LYS A 243 14.03 32.91 46.48
CA LYS A 243 15.46 32.84 46.08
C LYS A 243 16.43 33.43 47.10
N SER A 244 15.98 34.42 47.88
CA SER A 244 16.80 35.09 48.90
C SER A 244 16.96 34.25 50.18
N ASP A 245 16.14 33.22 50.37
CA ASP A 245 16.18 32.33 51.53
C ASP A 245 17.02 31.06 51.19
N PRO A 246 18.13 30.80 51.90
CA PRO A 246 18.94 29.58 51.72
C PRO A 246 18.16 28.27 51.90
N SER A 247 17.04 28.30 52.63
CA SER A 247 16.15 27.15 52.82
C SER A 247 15.40 26.77 51.54
N CYS A 248 15.23 27.69 50.58
CA CYS A 248 14.56 27.49 49.30
C CYS A 248 15.49 26.99 48.17
N ALA A 249 16.73 26.61 48.49
CA ALA A 249 17.63 26.03 47.49
C ALA A 249 17.02 24.77 46.86
N TYR A 250 17.12 24.64 45.52
CA TYR A 250 16.66 23.45 44.81
C TYR A 250 17.34 22.20 45.35
N ARG A 251 16.54 21.18 45.70
CA ARG A 251 17.02 19.88 46.17
C ARG A 251 16.43 18.77 45.34
N VAL A 252 17.25 17.76 45.07
CA VAL A 252 16.79 16.53 44.41
C VAL A 252 16.00 15.71 45.43
N SER A 253 14.69 15.62 45.23
CA SER A 253 13.80 14.83 46.10
C SER A 253 13.83 13.33 45.76
N LYS A 254 13.96 12.98 44.47
CA LYS A 254 13.93 11.60 43.99
C LYS A 254 14.68 11.45 42.67
N VAL A 255 15.47 10.38 42.54
CA VAL A 255 16.07 9.94 41.28
C VAL A 255 15.56 8.54 40.95
N THR A 256 14.98 8.36 39.77
CA THR A 256 14.54 7.04 39.29
C THR A 256 15.36 6.66 38.06
N ARG A 257 16.07 5.54 38.12
CA ARG A 257 16.82 4.98 36.99
C ARG A 257 16.15 3.69 36.55
N SER A 258 15.80 3.61 35.27
CA SER A 258 15.20 2.43 34.66
C SER A 258 15.94 2.07 33.39
N GLU A 259 16.21 0.79 33.18
CA GLU A 259 16.69 0.28 31.89
C GLU A 259 15.51 -0.05 30.98
N ARG A 260 15.61 0.31 29.70
CA ARG A 260 14.60 -0.03 28.68
C ARG A 260 15.28 -0.75 27.53
N LYS A 261 14.83 -1.98 27.24
CA LYS A 261 15.29 -2.73 26.07
C LYS A 261 14.45 -2.33 24.86
N ARG A 262 15.09 -2.03 23.73
CA ARG A 262 14.44 -1.77 22.44
C ARG A 262 14.77 -2.91 21.48
N THR A 263 13.74 -3.59 21.00
CA THR A 263 13.88 -4.64 19.97
C THR A 263 13.82 -4.03 18.57
N PRO A 264 14.45 -4.67 17.56
CA PRO A 264 14.34 -4.23 16.17
C PRO A 264 12.90 -4.32 15.66
N SER A 265 12.56 -3.47 14.69
CA SER A 265 11.27 -3.52 14.00
C SER A 265 11.16 -4.80 13.15
N PRO A 266 9.94 -5.32 12.91
CA PRO A 266 9.73 -6.44 12.00
C PRO A 266 10.12 -6.07 10.55
N PRO A 267 10.31 -7.08 9.67
CA PRO A 267 10.49 -6.87 8.24
C PRO A 267 9.33 -6.08 7.62
N PHE A 268 9.60 -5.43 6.49
CA PHE A 268 8.61 -4.60 5.83
C PHE A 268 7.46 -5.40 5.23
N THR A 269 6.23 -4.97 5.56
CA THR A 269 5.03 -5.17 4.74
C THR A 269 4.81 -3.94 3.84
N THR A 270 3.91 -4.05 2.86
CA THR A 270 3.55 -2.94 1.95
C THR A 270 3.19 -1.65 2.70
N SER A 271 2.39 -1.75 3.77
CA SER A 271 1.96 -0.58 4.56
C SER A 271 3.14 0.08 5.29
N THR A 272 3.94 -0.73 6.00
CA THR A 272 5.11 -0.21 6.75
C THR A 272 6.19 0.33 5.83
N LEU A 273 6.37 -0.25 4.64
CA LEU A 273 7.33 0.23 3.63
C LEU A 273 6.92 1.62 3.11
N GLN A 274 5.63 1.81 2.78
CA GLN A 274 5.11 3.10 2.34
C GLN A 274 5.24 4.17 3.44
N GLN A 275 4.90 3.82 4.68
CA GLN A 275 5.02 4.74 5.83
C GLN A 275 6.47 5.15 6.08
N GLU A 276 7.41 4.19 6.13
CA GLU A 276 8.81 4.49 6.37
C GLU A 276 9.46 5.24 5.21
N SER A 277 9.07 4.95 3.97
CA SER A 277 9.57 5.64 2.78
C SER A 277 9.05 7.08 2.71
N ALA A 278 7.81 7.34 3.12
CA ALA A 278 7.29 8.71 3.27
C ALA A 278 8.05 9.46 4.38
N ARG A 279 8.22 8.83 5.55
CA ARG A 279 8.87 9.44 6.72
C ARG A 279 10.36 9.73 6.53
N LYS A 280 11.11 8.79 5.95
CA LYS A 280 12.58 8.85 5.85
C LYS A 280 13.08 9.38 4.51
N LEU A 281 12.37 9.11 3.41
CA LEU A 281 12.82 9.44 2.06
C LEU A 281 11.94 10.51 1.39
N GLY A 282 10.86 10.95 2.03
CA GLY A 282 9.90 11.89 1.43
C GLY A 282 9.17 11.32 0.20
N PHE A 283 9.12 9.99 0.05
CA PHE A 283 8.47 9.38 -1.10
C PHE A 283 6.96 9.34 -0.94
N SER A 284 6.24 9.65 -2.02
CA SER A 284 4.82 9.35 -2.09
C SER A 284 4.59 7.83 -2.15
N ALA A 285 3.39 7.37 -1.79
CA ALA A 285 3.01 5.97 -1.91
C ALA A 285 3.20 5.45 -3.34
N LYS A 286 2.84 6.25 -4.36
CA LYS A 286 3.02 5.92 -5.77
C LYS A 286 4.50 5.73 -6.14
N LYS A 287 5.38 6.64 -5.71
CA LYS A 287 6.82 6.52 -5.98
C LYS A 287 7.42 5.29 -5.29
N THR A 288 7.04 5.05 -4.04
CA THR A 288 7.48 3.87 -3.27
C THR A 288 7.11 2.58 -3.99
N MET A 289 5.84 2.42 -4.38
CA MET A 289 5.39 1.20 -5.07
C MET A 289 5.98 1.04 -6.46
N SER A 290 6.15 2.13 -7.22
CA SER A 290 6.81 2.06 -8.53
C SER A 290 8.28 1.64 -8.43
N THR A 291 9.01 2.13 -7.43
CA THR A 291 10.39 1.70 -7.17
C THR A 291 10.43 0.24 -6.71
N ALA A 292 9.57 -0.16 -5.78
CA ALA A 292 9.49 -1.55 -5.31
C ALA A 292 9.17 -2.53 -6.46
N GLN A 293 8.24 -2.17 -7.36
CA GLN A 293 7.93 -2.98 -8.54
C GLN A 293 9.17 -3.21 -9.40
N LYS A 294 9.93 -2.15 -9.71
CA LYS A 294 11.13 -2.28 -10.54
C LYS A 294 12.20 -3.14 -9.86
N LEU A 295 12.37 -3.00 -8.54
CA LEU A 295 13.30 -3.83 -7.77
C LEU A 295 12.89 -5.31 -7.81
N TYR A 296 11.60 -5.59 -7.67
CA TYR A 296 11.06 -6.95 -7.75
C TYR A 296 11.22 -7.57 -9.15
N GLU A 297 10.92 -6.83 -10.21
CA GLU A 297 10.97 -7.32 -11.60
C GLU A 297 12.40 -7.50 -12.14
N GLY A 298 13.40 -6.97 -11.41
CA GLY A 298 14.80 -6.98 -11.79
C GLY A 298 15.19 -5.69 -12.52
N ILE A 299 15.88 -4.81 -11.79
CA ILE A 299 16.73 -3.77 -12.40
C ILE A 299 18.14 -4.35 -12.49
N ASN A 300 18.81 -4.17 -13.63
CA ASN A 300 20.25 -4.35 -13.68
C ASN A 300 20.89 -3.21 -12.87
N VAL A 301 21.27 -3.51 -11.63
CA VAL A 301 21.89 -2.54 -10.70
C VAL A 301 23.38 -2.33 -10.97
N GLY A 302 23.92 -2.93 -12.04
CA GLY A 302 25.35 -3.02 -12.28
C GLY A 302 26.01 -4.03 -11.34
N GLU A 303 27.08 -4.67 -11.80
CA GLU A 303 28.11 -5.22 -10.91
C GLU A 303 29.07 -4.10 -10.51
#